data_AF-A0A662PXN1-F1
#
_entry.id   AF-A0A662PXN1-F1
#
_cell.length_a   1.000
_cell.length_b   1.000
_cell.length_c   1.000
_cell.angle_alpha   90.00
_cell.angle_beta   90.00
_cell.angle_gamma   90.00
#
_symmetry.space_group_name_H-M   'P 1'
#
loop_
_entity.id
_entity.type
_entity.pdbx_description
1 polymer ?
#
loop_
_entity_poly.entity_id
_entity_poly.type
_entity_poly.pdbx_seq_one_letter_code
_entity_poly.pdbx_strand_id
1 'polypeptide(L)'
;MPTCPYCKHEVDHLIYREVFGYSELYRTVRLDGDDLELGEWHFEDGDLADRWYECPYCGRRLFSSEEYAKRFLRGEPIEERRRVEV
;
A
#
# COMPACT_ATOMS: atom_id res chain seq x y z
N MET A 1 -18.53 17.09 -4.53
CA MET A 1 -17.50 16.05 -4.31
C MET A 1 -16.41 16.24 -5.35
N PRO A 2 -15.14 15.88 -5.09
CA PRO A 2 -14.10 15.99 -6.11
C PRO A 2 -14.36 15.03 -7.27
N THR A 3 -13.86 15.37 -8.46
CA THR A 3 -14.02 14.54 -9.66
C THR A 3 -12.74 13.75 -9.93
N CYS A 4 -12.88 12.45 -10.27
CA CYS A 4 -11.73 11.65 -10.69
C CYS A 4 -11.09 12.24 -11.96
N PRO A 5 -9.77 12.50 -11.97
CA PRO A 5 -9.12 13.09 -13.14
C PRO A 5 -9.15 12.16 -14.36
N TYR A 6 -9.30 10.85 -14.16
CA TYR A 6 -9.24 9.84 -15.21
C TYR A 6 -10.61 9.45 -15.79
N CYS A 7 -11.61 9.14 -14.95
CA CYS A 7 -12.92 8.68 -15.43
C CYS A 7 -14.04 9.72 -15.29
N LYS A 8 -13.73 10.91 -14.78
CA LYS A 8 -14.64 12.06 -14.64
C LYS A 8 -15.89 11.80 -13.76
N HIS A 9 -15.93 10.71 -13.01
CA HIS A 9 -16.98 10.47 -12.02
C HIS A 9 -16.73 11.29 -10.74
N GLU A 10 -17.80 11.69 -10.08
CA GLU A 10 -17.73 12.26 -8.73
C GLU A 10 -17.32 11.19 -7.73
N VAL A 11 -16.33 11.49 -6.90
CA VAL A 11 -15.72 10.55 -5.96
C VAL A 11 -16.00 11.02 -4.55
N ASP A 12 -16.78 10.25 -3.81
CA ASP A 12 -17.12 10.46 -2.40
C ASP A 12 -16.28 9.60 -1.43
N HIS A 13 -15.64 8.54 -1.93
CA HIS A 13 -14.73 7.68 -1.21
C HIS A 13 -13.61 7.13 -2.11
N LEU A 14 -12.52 6.65 -1.50
CA LEU A 14 -11.38 6.02 -2.18
C LEU A 14 -11.21 4.59 -1.70
N ILE A 15 -10.67 3.71 -2.55
CA ILE A 15 -10.30 2.35 -2.14
C ILE A 15 -8.85 2.38 -1.65
N TYR A 16 -8.62 1.99 -0.39
CA TYR A 16 -7.27 1.81 0.16
C TYR A 16 -6.75 0.41 -0.20
N ARG A 17 -5.52 0.35 -0.71
CA ARG A 17 -4.79 -0.88 -1.00
C ARG A 17 -3.46 -0.85 -0.28
N GLU A 18 -3.10 -1.99 0.28
CA GLU A 18 -1.85 -2.20 0.99
C GLU A 18 -1.31 -3.57 0.65
N VAL A 19 -0.01 -3.65 0.35
CA VAL A 19 0.69 -4.89 0.06
C VAL A 19 1.78 -5.07 1.10
N PHE A 20 1.74 -6.21 1.78
CA PHE A 20 2.79 -6.65 2.69
C PHE A 20 3.75 -7.54 1.92
N GLY A 21 5.04 -7.20 1.99
CA GLY A 21 6.08 -7.90 1.25
C GLY A 21 6.65 -9.07 2.04
N TYR A 22 5.90 -10.15 2.21
CA TYR A 22 6.35 -11.42 2.81
C TYR A 22 6.34 -11.48 4.35
N SER A 23 5.58 -12.42 4.90
CA SER A 23 5.85 -13.00 6.22
C SER A 23 6.11 -14.48 6.00
N GLU A 24 7.38 -14.86 5.86
CA GLU A 24 7.78 -16.26 5.77
C GLU A 24 8.12 -16.78 7.17
N LEU A 25 7.34 -17.76 7.64
CA LEU A 25 7.65 -18.51 8.87
C LEU A 25 8.40 -19.77 8.46
N TYR A 26 9.69 -19.84 8.77
CA TYR A 26 10.47 -21.06 8.58
C TYR A 26 11.35 -21.35 9.80
N ARG A 27 11.62 -22.64 10.00
CA ARG A 27 12.63 -23.13 10.95
C ARG A 27 13.48 -24.18 10.25
N THR A 28 14.74 -24.24 10.61
CA THR A 28 15.60 -25.32 10.13
C THR A 28 15.25 -26.61 10.86
N VAL A 29 15.18 -27.72 10.13
CA VAL A 29 14.97 -29.06 10.72
C VAL A 29 16.15 -29.93 10.31
N ARG A 30 16.74 -30.62 11.27
CA ARG A 30 17.82 -31.58 11.04
C ARG A 30 17.41 -32.94 11.58
N LEU A 31 17.82 -34.00 10.90
CA LEU A 31 17.64 -35.36 11.37
C LEU A 31 18.84 -35.71 12.26
N ASP A 32 18.60 -36.11 13.51
CA ASP A 32 19.62 -36.61 14.43
C ASP A 32 19.20 -38.00 14.93
N GLY A 33 19.84 -39.05 14.41
CA GLY A 33 19.41 -40.43 14.62
C GLY A 33 18.03 -40.70 14.02
N ASP A 34 17.08 -41.13 14.84
CA ASP A 34 15.67 -41.39 14.48
C ASP A 34 14.74 -40.22 14.85
N ASP A 35 15.27 -39.13 15.42
CA ASP A 35 14.52 -37.97 15.89
C ASP A 35 14.77 -36.72 15.03
N LEU A 36 13.78 -35.81 15.00
CA LEU A 36 13.89 -34.52 14.33
C LEU A 36 14.28 -33.43 15.33
N GLU A 37 15.48 -32.87 15.18
CA GLU A 37 15.89 -31.70 15.92
C GLU A 37 15.39 -30.43 15.20
N LEU A 38 14.67 -29.61 15.94
CA LEU A 38 14.07 -28.37 15.45
C LEU A 38 14.95 -27.20 15.87
N GLY A 39 15.44 -26.45 14.89
CA GLY A 39 16.20 -25.21 15.12
C GLY A 39 15.31 -24.05 15.61
N GLU A 40 15.93 -22.90 15.82
CA GLU A 40 15.25 -21.69 16.29
C GLU A 40 14.18 -21.19 15.29
N TRP A 41 13.13 -20.59 15.84
CA TRP A 41 12.13 -19.89 15.03
C TRP A 41 12.73 -18.58 14.54
N HIS A 42 12.78 -18.41 13.22
CA HIS A 42 13.14 -17.14 12.60
C HIS A 42 11.86 -16.36 12.31
N PHE A 43 11.81 -15.12 12.81
CA PHE A 43 10.76 -14.15 12.56
C PHE A 43 11.37 -13.00 11.78
N GLU A 44 10.88 -12.75 10.57
CA GLU A 44 11.13 -11.49 9.86
C GLU A 44 9.82 -10.72 9.85
N ASP A 45 9.74 -9.65 10.65
CA ASP A 45 8.67 -8.67 10.56
C ASP A 45 8.73 -8.06 9.15
N GLY A 46 7.66 -8.25 8.36
CA GLY A 46 7.59 -7.71 7.00
C GLY A 46 7.32 -6.21 7.03
N ASP A 47 8.15 -5.43 6.35
CA ASP A 47 7.89 -4.00 6.13
C ASP A 47 6.69 -3.79 5.18
N LEU A 48 5.98 -2.66 5.36
CA LEU A 48 5.00 -2.16 4.40
C LEU A 48 5.68 -1.95 3.03
N ALA A 49 5.38 -2.83 2.06
CA ALA A 49 6.05 -2.81 0.76
C ALA A 49 5.50 -1.71 -0.17
N ASP A 50 4.17 -1.52 -0.20
CA ASP A 50 3.54 -0.37 -0.86
C ASP A 50 2.10 -0.18 -0.32
N ARG A 51 1.61 1.05 -0.40
CA ARG A 51 0.21 1.40 -0.14
C ARG A 51 -0.27 2.52 -1.05
N TRP A 52 -1.53 2.47 -1.43
CA TRP A 52 -2.11 3.48 -2.31
C TRP A 52 -3.63 3.58 -2.21
N TYR A 53 -4.17 4.65 -2.79
CA TYR A 53 -5.59 4.99 -2.83
C TYR A 53 -6.08 5.04 -4.29
N GLU A 54 -7.15 4.31 -4.59
CA GLU A 54 -7.71 4.16 -5.95
C GLU A 54 -9.09 4.82 -6.09
N CYS A 55 -9.43 5.19 -7.32
CA CYS A 55 -10.79 5.57 -7.69
C CYS A 55 -11.72 4.34 -7.68
N PRO A 56 -12.88 4.38 -7.00
CA PRO A 56 -13.79 3.23 -6.94
C PRO A 56 -14.46 2.90 -8.28
N TYR A 57 -14.55 3.86 -9.21
CA TYR A 57 -15.23 3.68 -10.49
C TYR A 57 -14.31 3.15 -11.61
N CYS A 58 -13.03 3.52 -11.60
CA CYS A 58 -12.10 3.13 -12.67
C CYS A 58 -10.87 2.35 -12.20
N GLY A 59 -10.72 2.13 -10.89
CA GLY A 59 -9.62 1.35 -10.30
C GLY A 59 -8.24 1.99 -10.42
N ARG A 60 -8.11 3.20 -10.98
CA ARG A 60 -6.80 3.85 -11.10
C ARG A 60 -6.31 4.35 -9.75
N ARG A 61 -5.03 4.10 -9.47
CA ARG A 61 -4.26 4.70 -8.36
C ARG A 61 -4.24 6.23 -8.53
N LEU A 62 -4.74 6.94 -7.53
CA LEU A 62 -4.76 8.40 -7.48
C LEU A 62 -3.65 8.94 -6.58
N PHE A 63 -3.45 8.34 -5.41
CA PHE A 63 -2.50 8.84 -4.41
C PHE A 63 -1.80 7.68 -3.69
N SER A 64 -0.60 7.92 -3.15
CA SER A 64 0.09 7.02 -2.21
C SER A 64 0.26 7.62 -0.82
N SER A 65 -0.15 8.88 -0.64
CA SER A 65 -0.14 9.58 0.64
C SER A 65 -1.57 9.77 1.12
N GLU A 66 -1.79 9.37 2.36
CA GLU A 66 -3.05 9.57 3.06
C GLU A 66 -3.44 11.05 3.14
N GLU A 67 -2.46 11.94 3.29
CA GLU A 67 -2.70 13.37 3.37
C GLU A 67 -3.32 13.90 2.07
N TYR A 68 -2.78 13.51 0.91
CA TYR A 68 -3.32 13.91 -0.38
C TYR A 68 -4.68 13.28 -0.66
N ALA A 69 -4.91 12.03 -0.25
CA ALA A 69 -6.22 11.39 -0.34
C ALA A 69 -7.29 12.13 0.49
N LYS A 70 -6.94 12.57 1.71
CA LYS A 70 -7.83 13.36 2.58
C LYS A 70 -8.14 14.73 1.97
N ARG A 71 -7.11 15.45 1.50
CA ARG A 71 -7.28 16.76 0.84
C ARG A 71 -8.19 16.64 -0.39
N PHE A 72 -7.97 15.62 -1.22
CA PHE A 72 -8.82 15.34 -2.39
C PHE A 72 -10.29 15.20 -1.99
N LEU A 73 -10.61 14.33 -1.03
CA LEU A 73 -12.00 14.08 -0.60
C LEU A 73 -12.67 15.31 0.01
N ARG A 74 -11.90 16.21 0.63
CA ARG A 74 -12.38 17.50 1.13
C ARG A 74 -12.57 18.55 0.03
N GLY A 75 -12.13 18.28 -1.20
CA GLY A 75 -12.10 19.25 -2.29
C GLY A 75 -11.04 20.34 -2.11
N GLU A 76 -10.04 20.10 -1.25
CA GLU A 76 -8.94 21.03 -1.03
C GLU A 76 -7.95 20.98 -2.21
N PRO A 77 -7.33 22.12 -2.57
CA PRO A 77 -6.33 22.16 -3.61
C PRO A 77 -5.14 21.25 -3.27
N ILE A 78 -4.85 20.32 -4.17
CA ILE A 78 -3.69 19.46 -4.14
C ILE A 78 -2.60 20.25 -4.84
N GLU A 79 -1.81 21.04 -4.10
CA GLU A 79 -0.74 21.82 -4.71
C GLU A 79 0.29 20.88 -5.34
N GLU A 80 0.21 20.73 -6.66
CA GLU A 80 1.27 20.20 -7.49
C GLU A 80 2.40 21.23 -7.44
N ARG A 81 3.54 20.89 -6.84
CA ARG A 81 4.74 21.73 -6.89
C ARG A 81 5.02 22.03 -8.36
N ARG A 82 4.70 23.26 -8.77
CA ARG A 82 4.95 23.78 -10.11
C ARG A 82 6.40 23.46 -10.50
N ARG A 83 6.56 22.94 -11.71
CA ARG A 83 7.83 22.84 -12.43
C ARG A 83 8.67 24.07 -12.16
N VAL A 84 9.92 23.84 -11.77
CA VAL A 84 11.01 24.81 -11.90
C VAL A 84 11.00 25.30 -13.35
N GLU A 85 10.77 26.60 -13.52
CA GLU A 85 10.98 27.31 -14.77
C GLU A 85 12.47 27.22 -15.15
N VAL A 86 12.77 26.86 -16.39
CA VAL A 86 14.10 26.96 -17.01
C VAL A 86 13.99 27.90 -18.18
#